data_AF-X1JN21-F1
#
_entry.id   AF-X1JN21-F1
#
_cell.length_a   1.000
_cell.length_b   1.000
_cell.length_c   1.000
_cell.angle_alpha   90.00
_cell.angle_beta   90.00
_cell.angle_gamma   90.00
#
_symmetry.space_group_name_H-M   'P 1'
#
loop_
_entity.id
_entity.type
_entity.pdbx_description
1 polymer ?
#
loop_
_entity_poly.entity_id
_entity_poly.type
_entity_poly.pdbx_seq_one_letter_code
_entity_poly.pdbx_strand_id
1 'polypeptide(L)'
;PFYIDKLKNLPGTNEKIEKYVAEFPITQHFIEVYFNLLSYLIPYYVKEGKTYLSIAFGCTGGRHRSVVLINNLANYLEGKEYKLFVKHRDMNKDEIKIKNDL
;
A
#
# COMPACT_ATOMS: atom_id res chain seq x y z
N PRO A 1 5.96 -4.03 -11.72
CA PRO A 1 5.35 -5.33 -12.11
C PRO A 1 4.55 -5.30 -13.42
N PHE A 2 4.00 -4.15 -13.84
CA PHE A 2 3.12 -4.06 -15.03
C PHE A 2 3.71 -4.62 -16.33
N TYR A 3 5.02 -4.46 -16.57
CA TYR A 3 5.68 -4.92 -17.79
C TYR A 3 6.09 -6.41 -17.78
N ILE A 4 5.74 -7.15 -16.72
CA ILE A 4 6.03 -8.59 -16.62
C ILE A 4 4.71 -9.33 -16.75
N ASP A 5 4.50 -10.05 -17.85
CA ASP A 5 3.21 -10.67 -18.20
C ASP A 5 2.65 -11.55 -17.07
N LYS A 6 3.52 -12.34 -16.43
CA LYS A 6 3.14 -13.22 -15.30
C LYS A 6 2.70 -12.47 -14.05
N LEU A 7 3.02 -11.18 -13.93
CA LEU A 7 2.74 -10.33 -12.78
C LEU A 7 1.69 -9.25 -13.07
N LYS A 8 1.56 -8.83 -14.34
CA LYS A 8 0.70 -7.72 -14.77
C LYS A 8 -0.73 -7.84 -14.23
N ASN A 9 -1.31 -9.03 -14.33
CA ASN A 9 -2.72 -9.28 -13.96
C ASN A 9 -2.91 -9.60 -12.47
N LEU A 10 -1.84 -9.82 -11.71
CA LEU A 10 -1.96 -10.10 -10.28
C LEU A 10 -2.18 -8.78 -9.50
N PRO A 11 -3.08 -8.74 -8.50
CA PRO A 11 -3.24 -7.58 -7.63
C PRO A 11 -2.07 -7.46 -6.66
N GLY A 12 -1.84 -6.27 -6.10
CA GLY A 12 -0.78 -6.05 -5.10
C GLY A 12 -0.99 -6.79 -3.78
N THR A 13 -2.17 -7.37 -3.54
CA THR A 13 -2.43 -8.30 -2.43
C THR A 13 -1.91 -9.72 -2.70
N ASN A 14 -1.47 -10.01 -3.93
CA ASN A 14 -0.88 -11.29 -4.26
C ASN A 14 0.58 -11.34 -3.80
N GLU A 15 0.94 -12.42 -3.11
CA GLU A 15 2.29 -12.65 -2.56
C GLU A 15 3.40 -12.51 -3.61
N LYS A 16 3.17 -12.91 -4.88
CA LYS A 16 4.17 -12.75 -5.94
C LYS A 16 4.47 -11.29 -6.25
N ILE A 17 3.45 -10.42 -6.18
CA ILE A 17 3.62 -8.97 -6.38
C ILE A 17 4.30 -8.35 -5.18
N GLU A 18 3.92 -8.75 -3.98
CA GLU A 18 4.55 -8.31 -2.74
C GLU A 18 6.05 -8.63 -2.74
N LYS A 19 6.40 -9.91 -2.97
CA LYS A 19 7.81 -10.36 -3.07
C LYS A 19 8.57 -9.59 -4.12
N TYR A 20 8.01 -9.47 -5.32
CA TYR A 20 8.64 -8.74 -6.41
C TYR A 20 8.86 -7.26 -6.06
N VAL A 21 7.89 -6.59 -5.44
CA VAL A 21 8.06 -5.17 -5.07
C VAL A 21 9.08 -5.00 -3.94
N ALA A 22 9.09 -5.92 -2.96
CA ALA A 22 9.98 -5.91 -1.80
C ALA A 22 11.43 -6.31 -2.13
N GLU A 23 11.70 -6.99 -3.24
CA GLU A 23 13.06 -7.41 -3.62
C GLU A 23 13.98 -6.25 -3.99
N PHE A 24 13.41 -5.10 -4.38
CA PHE A 24 14.20 -3.95 -4.82
C PHE A 24 14.78 -3.15 -3.63
N PRO A 25 16.09 -2.87 -3.62
CA PRO A 25 16.73 -2.11 -2.53
C PRO A 25 16.10 -0.73 -2.28
N ILE A 26 15.70 -0.03 -3.36
CA ILE A 26 15.03 1.27 -3.25
C ILE A 26 13.69 1.18 -2.51
N THR A 27 12.95 0.08 -2.67
CA THR A 27 11.68 -0.14 -1.98
C THR A 27 11.91 -0.36 -0.49
N GLN A 28 12.92 -1.16 -0.14
CA GLN A 28 13.29 -1.43 1.25
C GLN A 28 13.72 -0.13 1.95
N HIS A 29 14.56 0.67 1.29
CA HIS A 29 14.99 1.96 1.83
C HIS A 29 13.84 2.97 1.94
N PHE A 30 12.93 2.99 0.97
CA PHE A 30 11.73 3.83 1.06
C PHE A 30 10.87 3.44 2.28
N ILE A 31 10.65 2.14 2.49
CA ILE A 31 9.91 1.62 3.64
C ILE A 31 10.59 2.06 4.94
N GLU A 32 11.90 1.85 5.06
CA GLU A 32 12.68 2.26 6.22
C GLU A 32 12.49 3.75 6.54
N VAL A 33 12.79 4.63 5.58
CA VAL A 33 12.74 6.08 5.82
C VAL A 33 11.31 6.56 6.08
N TYR A 34 10.36 6.16 5.23
CA TYR A 34 9.00 6.69 5.29
C TYR A 34 8.21 6.14 6.47
N PHE A 35 8.35 4.85 6.80
CA PHE A 35 7.62 4.26 7.91
C PHE A 35 8.19 4.72 9.24
N ASN A 36 9.50 4.95 9.34
CA ASN A 36 10.10 5.58 10.50
C ASN A 36 9.56 6.99 10.71
N LEU A 37 9.49 7.80 9.65
CA LEU A 37 8.88 9.14 9.72
C LEU A 37 7.42 9.07 10.22
N LEU A 38 6.61 8.18 9.66
CA LEU A 38 5.22 8.01 10.09
C LEU A 38 5.12 7.56 11.55
N SER A 39 5.93 6.59 11.97
CA SER A 39 5.94 6.12 13.37
C SER A 39 6.34 7.21 14.36
N TYR A 40 7.22 8.13 13.94
CA TYR A 40 7.59 9.29 14.73
C TYR A 40 6.44 10.30 14.81
N LEU A 41 5.75 10.58 13.71
CA LEU A 41 4.72 11.64 13.65
C LEU A 41 3.35 11.22 14.23
N ILE A 42 2.93 9.96 14.07
CA ILE A 42 1.60 9.49 14.49
C ILE A 42 1.29 9.82 15.97
N PRO A 43 2.17 9.58 16.95
CA PRO A 43 1.94 9.95 18.35
C PRO A 43 1.62 11.44 18.56
N TYR A 44 2.23 12.33 17.77
CA TYR A 44 1.98 13.77 17.86
C TYR A 44 0.61 14.15 17.29
N TYR A 45 0.18 13.51 16.19
CA TYR A 45 -1.19 13.70 15.69
C TYR A 45 -2.25 13.23 16.70
N VAL A 46 -1.96 12.13 17.42
CA VAL A 46 -2.83 11.67 18.52
C VAL A 46 -2.87 12.69 19.66
N LYS A 47 -1.71 13.22 20.06
CA LYS A 47 -1.61 14.25 21.11
C LYS A 47 -2.36 15.54 20.75
N GLU A 48 -2.37 15.92 19.47
CA GLU A 48 -3.15 17.05 18.97
C GLU A 48 -4.68 16.80 18.95
N GLY A 49 -5.11 15.58 19.25
CA GLY A 49 -6.54 15.21 19.26
C GLY A 49 -7.12 14.96 17.87
N LYS A 50 -6.29 14.64 16.85
CA LYS A 50 -6.81 14.29 15.52
C LYS A 50 -7.60 12.98 15.58
N THR A 51 -8.87 13.03 15.20
CA THR A 51 -9.72 11.83 15.15
C THR A 51 -9.35 10.88 14.01
N TYR A 52 -8.87 11.42 12.89
CA TYR A 52 -8.50 10.66 11.70
C TYR A 52 -7.18 11.17 11.12
N LEU A 53 -6.29 10.23 10.77
CA LEU A 53 -5.12 10.48 9.95
C LEU A 53 -5.24 9.63 8.69
N SER A 54 -5.35 10.28 7.53
CA SER A 54 -5.45 9.60 6.24
C SER A 54 -4.09 9.58 5.55
N ILE A 55 -3.56 8.39 5.29
CA ILE A 55 -2.29 8.17 4.58
C ILE A 55 -2.61 7.48 3.26
N ALA A 56 -2.11 8.03 2.15
CA ALA A 56 -2.38 7.52 0.81
C ALA A 56 -1.08 7.20 0.07
N PHE A 57 -1.01 5.99 -0.49
CA PHE A 57 0.02 5.62 -1.46
C PHE A 57 -0.56 5.62 -2.86
N GLY A 58 0.12 6.30 -3.78
CA GLY A 58 -0.26 6.37 -5.19
C GLY A 58 0.74 5.66 -6.09
N CYS A 59 0.25 4.87 -7.04
CA CYS A 59 1.01 4.48 -8.22
C CYS A 59 0.11 4.63 -9.45
N THR A 60 0.69 4.67 -10.66
CA THR A 60 -0.02 5.02 -11.89
C THR A 60 -1.39 4.35 -12.05
N GLY A 61 -1.47 3.02 -11.89
CA GLY A 61 -2.73 2.26 -11.99
C GLY A 61 -3.36 1.88 -10.66
N GLY A 62 -2.74 2.23 -9.52
CA GLY A 62 -3.26 1.93 -8.18
C GLY A 62 -3.45 0.44 -7.83
N ARG A 63 -2.93 -0.50 -8.63
CA ARG A 63 -3.13 -1.96 -8.47
C ARG A 63 -1.98 -2.69 -7.80
N HIS A 64 -0.74 -2.23 -7.95
CA HIS A 64 0.46 -2.98 -7.51
C HIS A 64 1.20 -2.31 -6.36
N ARG A 65 2.09 -1.35 -6.66
CA ARG A 65 3.04 -0.77 -5.69
C ARG A 65 2.34 -0.07 -4.53
N SER A 66 1.31 0.71 -4.81
CA SER A 66 0.53 1.40 -3.78
C SER A 66 -0.17 0.42 -2.83
N VAL A 67 -0.67 -0.70 -3.36
CA VAL A 67 -1.33 -1.76 -2.59
C VAL A 67 -0.33 -2.49 -1.69
N VAL A 68 0.84 -2.85 -2.22
CA VAL A 68 1.91 -3.47 -1.43
C VAL A 68 2.35 -2.54 -0.29
N LEU A 69 2.64 -1.26 -0.60
CA LEU A 69 3.16 -0.32 0.40
C LEU A 69 2.15 -0.01 1.50
N ILE A 70 0.85 0.15 1.19
CA ILE A 70 -0.15 0.40 2.23
C ILE A 70 -0.36 -0.83 3.13
N ASN A 71 -0.28 -2.05 2.58
CA ASN A 71 -0.37 -3.27 3.37
C ASN A 71 0.85 -3.44 4.28
N ASN A 72 2.05 -3.17 3.77
CA ASN A 72 3.27 -3.18 4.58
C ASN A 72 3.20 -2.15 5.71
N LEU A 73 2.65 -0.95 5.46
CA LEU A 73 2.47 0.05 6.51
C LEU A 73 1.46 -0.41 7.56
N ALA A 74 0.35 -1.02 7.13
CA ALA A 74 -0.66 -1.54 8.05
C ALA A 74 -0.07 -2.63 8.97
N ASN A 75 0.70 -3.56 8.40
CA ASN A 75 1.40 -4.60 9.17
C ASN A 75 2.45 -3.99 10.11
N TYR A 76 3.20 -2.97 9.65
CA TYR A 76 4.21 -2.28 10.47
C TYR A 76 3.60 -1.54 11.67
N LEU A 77 2.38 -1.04 11.53
CA LEU A 77 1.63 -0.36 12.59
C LEU A 77 0.71 -1.31 13.37
N GLU A 78 0.65 -2.59 13.02
CA GLU A 78 -0.19 -3.58 13.70
C GLU A 78 0.27 -3.77 15.15
N GLY A 79 -0.69 -3.94 16.06
CA GLY A 79 -0.43 -4.05 17.50
C GLY A 79 -0.06 -2.74 18.20
N LYS A 80 -0.02 -1.60 17.49
CA LYS A 80 -0.01 -0.27 18.11
C LYS A 80 -1.43 0.09 18.59
N GLU A 81 -1.54 1.08 19.47
CA GLU A 81 -2.82 1.54 20.04
C GLU A 81 -3.69 2.34 19.04
N TYR A 82 -3.59 2.04 17.74
CA TYR A 82 -4.28 2.75 16.66
C TYR A 82 -5.29 1.82 15.99
N LYS A 83 -6.49 2.34 15.71
CA LYS A 83 -7.45 1.65 14.85
C LYS A 83 -7.08 1.89 13.39
N LEU A 84 -6.63 0.85 12.70
CA LEU A 84 -6.21 0.91 11.31
C LEU A 84 -7.36 0.54 10.36
N PHE A 85 -7.50 1.29 9.27
CA PHE A 85 -8.42 0.99 8.17
C PHE A 85 -7.67 1.10 6.85
N VAL A 86 -7.64 0.00 6.09
CA VAL A 86 -7.00 -0.05 4.77
C VAL A 86 -8.06 -0.06 3.69
N LYS A 87 -7.90 0.80 2.67
CA LYS A 87 -8.77 0.85 1.48
C LYS A 87 -7.94 0.91 0.21
N HIS A 88 -8.21 0.01 -0.72
CA HIS A 88 -7.60 0.03 -2.06
C HIS A 88 -8.58 0.64 -3.07
N ARG A 89 -8.42 1.95 -3.36
CA ARG A 89 -9.35 2.70 -4.20
C ARG A 89 -9.47 2.15 -5.62
N ASP A 90 -8.34 1.80 -6.23
CA ASP A 90 -8.23 1.58 -7.67
C ASP A 90 -7.93 0.10 -8.04
N MET A 91 -7.74 -0.79 -7.05
CA MET A 91 -7.22 -2.14 -7.26
C MET A 91 -8.05 -2.98 -8.24
N ASN A 92 -9.38 -2.82 -8.23
CA ASN A 92 -10.31 -3.61 -9.04
C ASN A 92 -10.81 -2.87 -10.30
N LYS A 93 -10.26 -1.69 -10.63
CA LYS A 93 -10.75 -0.89 -11.77
C LYS A 93 -10.65 -1.61 -13.11
N ASP A 94 -9.61 -2.41 -13.31
CA ASP A 94 -9.39 -3.11 -14.58
C ASP A 94 -10.29 -4.37 -14.73
N GLU A 95 -10.71 -4.99 -13.62
CA GLU A 95 -11.65 -6.12 -13.64
C GLU A 95 -13.07 -5.70 -14.04
N ILE A 96 -13.44 -4.45 -13.73
CA ILE A 96 -14.73 -3.88 -14.11
C ILE A 96 -14.79 -3.64 -15.62
N LYS A 97 -13.66 -3.29 -16.28
CA LYS A 97 -13.63 -3.09 -17.73
C LYS A 97 -13.88 -4.39 -18.51
N ILE A 98 -13.25 -5.50 -18.08
CA ILE A 98 -13.39 -6.80 -18.75
C ILE A 98 -14.84 -7.32 -18.76
N LYS A 99 -15.63 -7.00 -17.72
CA LYS A 99 -17.03 -7.43 -17.64
C LYS A 99 -18.01 -6.60 -18.47
N ASN A 100 -17.63 -5.41 -18.91
CA ASN A 100 -18.51 -4.51 -19.66
C ASN A 100 -18.28 -4.60 -21.19
N ASP A 101 -17.30 -5.38 -21.64
CA ASP A 101 -16.96 -5.59 -23.06
C ASP A 101 -17.42 -6.98 -23.60
N LEU A 102 -18.34 -7.65 -22.89
CA LEU A 102 -19.00 -8.91 -23.26
C LEU A 102 -20.52 -8.75 -23.22
#